data_AF-A0A1E7EWB4-F1
#
_entry.id   AF-A0A1E7EWB4-F1
#
_cell.length_a   1.000
_cell.length_b   1.000
_cell.length_c   1.000
_cell.angle_alpha   90.00
_cell.angle_beta   90.00
_cell.angle_gamma   90.00
#
_symmetry.space_group_name_H-M   'P 1'
#
loop_
_entity.id
_entity.type
_entity.pdbx_description
1 polymer ?
#
loop_
_entity_poly.entity_id
_entity_poly.type
_entity_poly.pdbx_seq_one_letter_code
_entity_poly.pdbx_strand_id
1 'polypeptide(L)'
;PPTELNLEMAKGIQTANHLILKYGVGRQRLKLLSKDNDMPLVIKWQRMMEVYLGAQLHVVAALGYSTDESGIMMYTQQLGQFVGTKCTQDQQEEFRTVGRETWREMLTIAFDLDEELCEKYGKELSIVDARNIVHKVASRLIEPNILEEVATQVKSDPNMEMGMKHSIIQDVVVNQVYLGGDPIALVEELGFGSGPKGYAMMQYVMAYHESDPLCQQYTATSMTKIWQSAGLDLGN
;
A
#
# COMPACT_ATOMS: atom_id res chain seq x y z
N PRO A 1 -13.04 8.26 -22.31
CA PRO A 1 -13.53 7.54 -21.11
C PRO A 1 -15.05 7.69 -20.94
N PRO A 2 -15.72 6.78 -20.20
CA PRO A 2 -17.12 6.96 -19.84
C PRO A 2 -17.31 8.19 -18.93
N THR A 3 -18.48 8.82 -19.02
CA THR A 3 -18.84 9.96 -18.16
C THR A 3 -19.07 9.55 -16.71
N GLU A 4 -19.56 8.34 -16.49
CA GLU A 4 -19.74 7.70 -15.18
C GLU A 4 -19.49 6.20 -15.27
N LEU A 5 -19.06 5.59 -14.16
CA LEU A 5 -18.97 4.13 -14.05
C LEU A 5 -20.32 3.55 -13.63
N ASN A 6 -20.62 2.36 -14.14
CA ASN A 6 -21.70 1.51 -13.63
C ASN A 6 -21.12 0.24 -13.00
N LEU A 7 -21.99 -0.59 -12.42
CA LEU A 7 -21.56 -1.78 -11.67
C LEU A 7 -20.78 -2.77 -12.54
N GLU A 8 -21.28 -3.06 -13.74
CA GLU A 8 -20.65 -4.00 -14.67
C GLU A 8 -19.26 -3.53 -15.11
N MET A 9 -19.12 -2.24 -15.41
CA MET A 9 -17.82 -1.64 -15.73
C MET A 9 -16.86 -1.74 -14.56
N ALA A 10 -17.28 -1.34 -13.35
CA ALA A 10 -16.44 -1.36 -12.16
C ALA A 10 -15.98 -2.78 -11.80
N LYS A 11 -16.89 -3.75 -11.83
CA LYS A 11 -16.57 -5.18 -11.61
C LYS A 11 -15.66 -5.73 -12.70
N GLY A 12 -15.93 -5.41 -13.96
CA GLY A 12 -15.13 -5.82 -15.11
C GLY A 12 -13.69 -5.34 -15.00
N ILE A 13 -13.48 -4.08 -14.59
CA ILE A 13 -12.14 -3.51 -14.41
C ILE A 13 -11.39 -4.21 -13.28
N GLN A 14 -12.00 -4.36 -12.10
CA GLN A 14 -11.35 -5.05 -10.98
C GLN A 14 -10.99 -6.50 -11.33
N THR A 15 -11.91 -7.23 -11.97
CA THR A 15 -11.69 -8.62 -12.38
C THR A 15 -10.59 -8.73 -13.41
N ALA A 16 -10.56 -7.85 -14.42
CA ALA A 16 -9.52 -7.84 -15.44
C ALA A 16 -8.15 -7.49 -14.84
N ASN A 17 -8.09 -6.52 -13.93
CA ASN A 17 -6.85 -6.17 -13.23
C ASN A 17 -6.33 -7.34 -12.40
N HIS A 18 -7.22 -7.98 -11.61
CA HIS A 18 -6.90 -9.18 -10.84
C HIS A 18 -6.40 -10.32 -11.73
N LEU A 19 -7.06 -10.56 -12.87
CA LEU A 19 -6.65 -11.58 -13.84
C LEU A 19 -5.22 -11.35 -14.37
N ILE A 20 -4.88 -10.12 -14.74
CA ILE A 20 -3.55 -9.76 -15.25
C ILE A 20 -2.46 -9.98 -14.18
N LEU A 21 -2.75 -9.59 -12.93
CA LEU A 21 -1.81 -9.72 -11.82
C LEU A 21 -1.67 -11.16 -11.34
N LYS A 22 -2.76 -11.92 -11.36
CA LYS A 22 -2.78 -13.30 -10.89
C LYS A 22 -2.27 -14.31 -11.91
N TYR A 23 -2.57 -14.13 -13.20
CA TYR A 23 -2.25 -15.13 -14.23
C TYR A 23 -1.51 -14.58 -15.45
N GLY A 24 -1.57 -13.27 -15.69
CA GLY A 24 -1.03 -12.63 -16.88
C GLY A 24 0.42 -12.14 -16.76
N VAL A 25 0.74 -11.13 -17.58
CA VAL A 25 2.07 -10.50 -17.63
C VAL A 25 2.43 -9.84 -16.30
N GLY A 26 1.44 -9.34 -15.54
CA GLY A 26 1.65 -8.82 -14.19
C GLY A 26 2.29 -9.87 -13.28
N ARG A 27 1.75 -11.10 -13.26
CA ARG A 27 2.32 -12.21 -12.49
C ARG A 27 3.78 -12.49 -12.86
N GLN A 28 4.08 -12.49 -14.15
CA GLN A 28 5.44 -12.77 -14.64
C GLN A 28 6.43 -11.72 -14.15
N ARG A 29 6.05 -10.43 -14.20
CA ARG A 29 6.90 -9.33 -13.70
C ARG A 29 7.07 -9.41 -12.18
N LEU A 30 6.01 -9.70 -11.42
CA LEU A 30 6.10 -9.91 -9.96
C LEU A 30 7.01 -11.09 -9.61
N LYS A 31 6.96 -12.19 -10.37
CA LYS A 31 7.86 -13.35 -10.18
C LYS A 31 9.32 -13.06 -10.54
N LEU A 32 9.58 -12.13 -11.46
CA LEU A 32 10.95 -11.68 -11.74
C LEU A 32 11.47 -10.83 -10.59
N LEU A 33 10.61 -9.96 -10.05
CA LEU A 33 10.91 -9.13 -8.89
C LEU A 33 11.21 -9.98 -7.64
N SER A 34 10.51 -11.11 -7.46
CA SER A 34 10.70 -11.99 -6.31
C SER A 34 12.08 -12.67 -6.29
N LYS A 35 12.67 -12.91 -7.47
CA LYS A 35 14.00 -13.54 -7.62
C LYS A 35 15.17 -12.64 -7.26
N ASP A 36 14.94 -11.33 -7.20
CA ASP A 36 15.96 -10.36 -6.79
C ASP A 36 15.88 -10.17 -5.27
N ASN A 37 16.76 -10.88 -4.56
CA ASN A 37 16.84 -10.88 -3.10
C ASN A 37 17.70 -9.74 -2.54
N ASP A 38 18.57 -9.16 -3.36
CA ASP A 38 19.50 -8.10 -2.95
C ASP A 38 18.88 -6.70 -3.14
N MET A 39 17.72 -6.62 -3.80
CA MET A 39 17.01 -5.36 -4.00
C MET A 39 16.53 -4.75 -2.67
N PRO A 40 16.85 -3.47 -2.40
CA PRO A 40 16.33 -2.76 -1.24
C PRO A 40 14.80 -2.79 -1.18
N LEU A 41 14.22 -2.95 0.01
CA LEU A 41 12.77 -3.09 0.22
C LEU A 41 11.97 -1.99 -0.46
N VAL A 42 12.37 -0.73 -0.30
CA VAL A 42 11.66 0.44 -0.86
C VAL A 42 11.63 0.37 -2.39
N ILE A 43 12.76 0.03 -3.02
CA ILE A 43 12.85 -0.12 -4.48
C ILE A 43 11.99 -1.30 -4.94
N LYS A 44 12.03 -2.43 -4.22
CA LYS A 44 11.20 -3.61 -4.51
C LYS A 44 9.71 -3.28 -4.42
N TRP A 45 9.32 -2.53 -3.39
CA TRP A 45 7.96 -2.04 -3.21
C TRP A 45 7.51 -1.12 -4.34
N GLN A 46 8.33 -0.14 -4.73
CA GLN A 46 8.05 0.76 -5.84
C GLN A 46 7.87 0.00 -7.15
N ARG A 47 8.76 -0.95 -7.47
CA ARG A 47 8.62 -1.81 -8.67
C ARG A 47 7.38 -2.70 -8.63
N MET A 48 6.97 -3.19 -7.46
CA MET A 48 5.70 -3.90 -7.30
C MET A 48 4.52 -2.99 -7.64
N MET A 49 4.53 -1.74 -7.14
CA MET A 49 3.50 -0.74 -7.44
C MET A 49 3.47 -0.36 -8.92
N GLU A 50 4.62 -0.24 -9.59
CA GLU A 50 4.69 -0.02 -11.03
C GLU A 50 4.02 -1.15 -11.83
N VAL A 51 4.17 -2.40 -11.39
CA VAL A 51 3.50 -3.54 -12.04
C VAL A 51 1.98 -3.45 -11.85
N TYR A 52 1.52 -3.07 -10.66
CA TYR A 52 0.09 -2.86 -10.38
C TYR A 52 -0.52 -1.74 -11.20
N LEU A 53 0.10 -0.55 -11.16
CA LEU A 53 -0.36 0.62 -11.90
C LEU A 53 -0.31 0.37 -13.41
N GLY A 54 0.71 -0.33 -13.90
CA GLY A 54 0.79 -0.76 -15.30
C GLY A 54 -0.36 -1.68 -15.71
N ALA A 55 -0.70 -2.67 -14.87
CA ALA A 55 -1.85 -3.53 -15.12
C ALA A 55 -3.17 -2.73 -15.13
N GLN A 56 -3.34 -1.83 -14.17
CA GLN A 56 -4.51 -0.96 -14.08
C GLN A 56 -4.66 -0.05 -15.31
N LEU A 57 -3.55 0.57 -15.76
CA LEU A 57 -3.49 1.40 -16.96
C LEU A 57 -3.95 0.64 -18.20
N HIS A 58 -3.47 -0.59 -18.40
CA HIS A 58 -3.88 -1.42 -19.53
C HIS A 58 -5.39 -1.70 -19.53
N VAL A 59 -5.99 -1.95 -18.38
CA VAL A 59 -7.41 -2.24 -18.26
C VAL A 59 -8.25 -0.98 -18.50
N VAL A 60 -7.92 0.14 -17.85
CA VAL A 60 -8.72 1.37 -17.99
C VAL A 60 -8.56 2.00 -19.37
N ALA A 61 -7.41 1.84 -20.03
CA ALA A 61 -7.23 2.29 -21.41
C ALA A 61 -8.25 1.67 -22.37
N ALA A 62 -8.68 0.42 -22.13
CA ALA A 62 -9.71 -0.24 -22.93
C ALA A 62 -11.09 0.45 -22.82
N LEU A 63 -11.31 1.26 -21.79
CA LEU A 63 -12.51 2.10 -21.60
C LEU A 63 -12.29 3.55 -22.05
N GLY A 64 -11.13 3.84 -22.65
CA GLY A 64 -10.78 5.14 -23.19
C GLY A 64 -10.29 6.16 -22.18
N TYR A 65 -9.81 5.74 -21.00
CA TYR A 65 -8.99 6.61 -20.13
C TYR A 65 -7.60 6.80 -20.76
N SER A 66 -6.92 7.90 -20.42
CA SER A 66 -5.53 8.11 -20.85
C SER A 66 -4.60 7.09 -20.21
N THR A 67 -3.49 6.80 -20.88
CA THR A 67 -2.47 5.84 -20.43
C THR A 67 -1.39 6.50 -19.57
N ASP A 68 -1.77 7.51 -18.78
CA ASP A 68 -0.89 8.30 -17.91
C ASP A 68 -1.50 8.41 -16.50
N GLU A 69 -0.79 9.10 -15.59
CA GLU A 69 -1.23 9.29 -14.20
C GLU A 69 -2.59 9.98 -14.11
N SER A 70 -2.91 10.88 -15.05
CA SER A 70 -4.20 11.57 -15.07
C SER A 70 -5.36 10.60 -15.34
N GLY A 71 -5.13 9.59 -16.17
CA GLY A 71 -6.11 8.54 -16.45
C GLY A 71 -6.39 7.66 -15.24
N ILE A 72 -5.35 7.25 -14.51
CA ILE A 72 -5.48 6.49 -13.25
C ILE A 72 -6.19 7.33 -12.19
N MET A 73 -5.83 8.60 -12.03
CA MET A 73 -6.45 9.49 -11.06
C MET A 73 -7.94 9.66 -11.36
N MET A 74 -8.30 9.93 -12.62
CA MET A 74 -9.70 10.07 -13.05
C MET A 74 -10.50 8.79 -12.81
N TYR A 75 -9.95 7.63 -13.19
CA TYR A 75 -10.58 6.34 -12.92
C TYR A 75 -10.79 6.12 -11.42
N THR A 76 -9.76 6.36 -10.61
CA THR A 76 -9.79 6.11 -9.16
C THR A 76 -10.84 6.99 -8.49
N GLN A 77 -10.95 8.26 -8.89
CA GLN A 77 -11.97 9.17 -8.40
C GLN A 77 -13.38 8.69 -8.77
N GLN A 78 -13.60 8.33 -10.04
CA GLN A 78 -14.91 7.84 -10.49
C GLN A 78 -15.30 6.52 -9.82
N LEU A 79 -14.35 5.61 -9.62
CA LEU A 79 -14.58 4.36 -8.89
C LEU A 79 -14.94 4.64 -7.44
N GLY A 80 -14.17 5.47 -6.74
CA GLY A 80 -14.45 5.85 -5.36
C GLY A 80 -15.81 6.50 -5.20
N GLN A 81 -16.18 7.41 -6.09
CA GLN A 81 -17.50 8.03 -6.10
C GLN A 81 -18.62 7.00 -6.38
N PHE A 82 -18.44 6.12 -7.36
CA PHE A 82 -19.43 5.10 -7.70
C PHE A 82 -19.64 4.12 -6.53
N VAL A 83 -18.56 3.58 -5.96
CA VAL A 83 -18.62 2.65 -4.83
C VAL A 83 -19.23 3.33 -3.60
N GLY A 84 -18.84 4.57 -3.29
CA GLY A 84 -19.33 5.29 -2.11
C GLY A 84 -20.78 5.79 -2.21
N THR A 85 -21.30 6.04 -3.41
CA THR A 85 -22.62 6.71 -3.58
C THR A 85 -23.68 5.86 -4.29
N LYS A 86 -23.29 4.83 -5.05
CA LYS A 86 -24.20 4.03 -5.88
C LYS A 86 -24.25 2.55 -5.49
N CYS A 87 -23.27 2.04 -4.77
CA CYS A 87 -23.23 0.63 -4.34
C CYS A 87 -23.91 0.41 -2.99
N THR A 88 -24.57 -0.73 -2.86
CA THR A 88 -25.04 -1.29 -1.58
C THR A 88 -23.88 -1.69 -0.68
N GLN A 89 -24.12 -1.91 0.61
CA GLN A 89 -23.07 -2.35 1.55
C GLN A 89 -22.41 -3.67 1.10
N ASP A 90 -23.20 -4.64 0.64
CA ASP A 90 -22.69 -5.93 0.15
C ASP A 90 -21.79 -5.74 -1.07
N GLN A 91 -22.19 -4.88 -2.02
CA GLN A 91 -21.36 -4.56 -3.18
C GLN A 91 -20.07 -3.84 -2.78
N GLN A 92 -20.14 -2.90 -1.83
CA GLN A 92 -18.95 -2.23 -1.31
C GLN A 92 -17.98 -3.22 -0.65
N GLU A 93 -18.49 -4.23 0.06
CA GLU A 93 -17.66 -5.28 0.63
C GLU A 93 -17.08 -6.22 -0.44
N GLU A 94 -17.82 -6.49 -1.51
CA GLU A 94 -17.30 -7.23 -2.68
C GLU A 94 -16.10 -6.49 -3.32
N PHE A 95 -16.24 -5.19 -3.57
CA PHE A 95 -15.16 -4.34 -4.09
C PHE A 95 -13.94 -4.32 -3.16
N ARG A 96 -14.16 -4.26 -1.84
CA ARG A 96 -13.10 -4.32 -0.83
C ARG A 96 -12.42 -5.69 -0.79
N THR A 97 -13.19 -6.76 -0.90
CA THR A 97 -12.68 -8.14 -0.92
C THR A 97 -11.76 -8.36 -2.11
N VAL A 98 -12.20 -8.02 -3.32
CA VAL A 98 -11.39 -8.18 -4.54
C VAL A 98 -10.13 -7.30 -4.49
N GLY A 99 -10.24 -6.06 -3.97
CA GLY A 99 -9.09 -5.17 -3.76
C GLY A 99 -8.06 -5.80 -2.81
N ARG A 100 -8.52 -6.27 -1.65
CA ARG A 100 -7.70 -6.93 -0.63
C ARG A 100 -7.04 -8.21 -1.15
N GLU A 101 -7.76 -9.05 -1.88
CA GLU A 101 -7.21 -10.27 -2.48
C GLU A 101 -6.16 -9.97 -3.54
N THR A 102 -6.40 -8.96 -4.36
CA THR A 102 -5.43 -8.50 -5.37
C THR A 102 -4.14 -8.01 -4.71
N TRP A 103 -4.27 -7.21 -3.65
CA TRP A 103 -3.15 -6.71 -2.88
C TRP A 103 -2.34 -7.85 -2.23
N ARG A 104 -3.02 -8.78 -1.58
CA ARG A 104 -2.41 -9.95 -0.94
C ARG A 104 -1.69 -10.86 -1.94
N GLU A 105 -2.29 -11.10 -3.11
CA GLU A 105 -1.66 -11.87 -4.18
C GLU A 105 -0.38 -11.20 -4.67
N MET A 106 -0.38 -9.88 -4.87
CA MET A 106 0.82 -9.14 -5.27
C MET A 106 1.95 -9.26 -4.25
N LEU A 107 1.64 -9.04 -2.97
CA LEU A 107 2.62 -9.18 -1.89
C LEU A 107 3.20 -10.59 -1.83
N THR A 108 2.34 -11.60 -1.93
CA THR A 108 2.72 -13.02 -1.90
C THR A 108 3.72 -13.32 -3.00
N ILE A 109 3.43 -12.90 -4.24
CA ILE A 109 4.31 -13.17 -5.38
C ILE A 109 5.59 -12.33 -5.27
N ALA A 110 5.48 -11.00 -5.11
CA ALA A 110 6.62 -10.09 -5.20
C ALA A 110 7.65 -10.31 -4.08
N PHE A 111 7.20 -10.66 -2.88
CA PHE A 111 8.06 -10.88 -1.72
C PHE A 111 8.31 -12.35 -1.42
N ASP A 112 7.76 -13.26 -2.25
CA ASP A 112 7.91 -14.70 -2.05
C ASP A 112 7.49 -15.10 -0.62
N LEU A 113 6.28 -14.69 -0.24
CA LEU A 113 5.74 -14.99 1.07
C LEU A 113 5.40 -16.47 1.16
N ASP A 114 5.74 -17.06 2.30
CA ASP A 114 5.50 -18.47 2.57
C ASP A 114 3.99 -18.76 2.66
N GLU A 115 3.54 -19.76 1.90
CA GLU A 115 2.12 -20.12 1.82
C GLU A 115 1.57 -20.60 3.17
N GLU A 116 2.36 -21.33 3.97
CA GLU A 116 1.92 -21.81 5.30
C GLU A 116 1.76 -20.64 6.27
N LEU A 117 2.65 -19.64 6.23
CA LEU A 117 2.50 -18.41 7.01
C LEU A 117 1.28 -17.61 6.52
N CYS A 118 1.08 -17.49 5.21
CA CYS A 118 -0.10 -16.84 4.64
C CYS A 118 -1.40 -17.54 5.05
N GLU A 119 -1.43 -18.86 5.18
CA GLU A 119 -2.58 -19.61 5.68
C GLU A 119 -2.77 -19.43 7.19
N LYS A 120 -1.67 -19.45 7.97
CA LYS A 120 -1.69 -19.24 9.42
C LYS A 120 -2.28 -17.88 9.78
N TYR A 121 -1.81 -16.81 9.14
CA TYR A 121 -2.34 -15.45 9.33
C TYR A 121 -3.52 -15.11 8.40
N GLY A 122 -3.85 -16.01 7.48
CA GLY A 122 -5.02 -15.91 6.61
C GLY A 122 -6.34 -16.16 7.36
N LYS A 123 -6.25 -16.73 8.57
CA LYS A 123 -7.30 -16.65 9.58
C LYS A 123 -7.28 -15.23 10.14
N GLU A 124 -8.37 -14.49 9.90
CA GLU A 124 -8.53 -13.08 10.23
C GLU A 124 -7.84 -12.69 11.56
N LEU A 125 -6.86 -11.80 11.47
CA LEU A 125 -6.32 -11.10 12.63
C LEU A 125 -7.49 -10.46 13.38
N SER A 126 -7.53 -10.48 14.71
CA SER A 126 -8.61 -9.81 15.41
C SER A 126 -8.53 -8.29 15.18
N ILE A 127 -9.68 -7.62 15.14
CA ILE A 127 -9.69 -6.16 15.00
C ILE A 127 -8.94 -5.46 16.15
N VAL A 128 -8.93 -6.06 17.33
CA VAL A 128 -8.21 -5.55 18.51
C VAL A 128 -6.71 -5.61 18.27
N ASP A 129 -6.20 -6.73 17.78
CA ASP A 129 -4.78 -6.89 17.46
C ASP A 129 -4.35 -5.97 16.33
N ALA A 130 -5.19 -5.82 15.30
CA ALA A 130 -4.96 -4.89 14.20
C ALA A 130 -4.81 -3.45 14.70
N ARG A 131 -5.73 -2.99 15.55
CA ARG A 131 -5.67 -1.65 16.15
C ARG A 131 -4.43 -1.46 17.01
N ASN A 132 -4.04 -2.49 17.78
CA ASN A 132 -2.82 -2.45 18.58
C ASN A 132 -1.55 -2.35 17.72
N ILE A 133 -1.48 -3.10 16.62
CA ILE A 133 -0.38 -3.03 15.65
C ILE A 133 -0.30 -1.62 15.06
N VAL A 134 -1.40 -1.09 14.53
CA VAL A 134 -1.40 0.25 13.93
C VAL A 134 -1.08 1.32 14.97
N HIS A 135 -1.58 1.18 16.19
CA HIS A 135 -1.26 2.11 17.27
C HIS A 135 0.25 2.12 17.58
N LYS A 136 0.90 0.94 17.65
CA LYS A 136 2.35 0.84 17.83
C LYS A 136 3.12 1.49 16.69
N VAL A 137 2.75 1.19 15.45
CA VAL A 137 3.34 1.80 14.24
C VAL A 137 3.19 3.33 14.27
N ALA A 138 1.98 3.82 14.56
CA ALA A 138 1.67 5.25 14.62
C ALA A 138 2.44 5.95 15.74
N SER A 139 2.60 5.30 16.89
CA SER A 139 3.37 5.84 18.02
C SER A 139 4.84 5.97 17.64
N ARG A 140 5.38 5.00 16.92
CA ARG A 140 6.76 5.01 16.46
C ARG A 140 7.03 6.04 15.36
N LEU A 141 6.08 6.22 14.43
CA LEU A 141 6.13 7.25 13.39
C LEU A 141 6.28 8.67 13.96
N ILE A 142 5.75 8.93 15.14
CA ILE A 142 5.78 10.26 15.76
C ILE A 142 6.90 10.42 16.80
N GLU A 143 7.80 9.44 16.92
CA GLU A 143 8.95 9.58 17.79
C GLU A 143 9.86 10.74 17.33
N PRO A 144 10.42 11.55 18.24
CA PRO A 144 11.19 12.74 17.87
C PRO A 144 12.37 12.45 16.94
N ASN A 145 13.11 11.36 17.16
CA ASN A 145 14.21 10.93 16.31
C ASN A 145 13.76 10.61 14.87
N ILE A 146 12.59 9.99 14.69
CA ILE A 146 12.05 9.70 13.36
C ILE A 146 11.67 10.99 12.64
N LEU A 147 10.98 11.90 13.33
CA LEU A 147 10.58 13.19 12.77
C LEU A 147 11.82 14.05 12.41
N GLU A 148 12.84 14.06 13.27
CA GLU A 148 14.11 14.76 13.04
C GLU A 148 14.87 14.18 11.84
N GLU A 149 14.89 12.85 11.69
CA GLU A 149 15.52 12.18 10.55
C GLU A 149 14.84 12.57 9.23
N VAL A 150 13.50 12.53 9.19
CA VAL A 150 12.72 12.99 8.03
C VAL A 150 13.04 14.46 7.71
N ALA A 151 13.00 15.33 8.71
CA ALA A 151 13.28 16.75 8.51
C ALA A 151 14.71 16.98 8.00
N THR A 152 15.69 16.24 8.51
CA THR A 152 17.10 16.38 8.15
C THR A 152 17.34 15.95 6.71
N GLN A 153 16.81 14.79 6.31
CA GLN A 153 17.00 14.30 4.94
C GLN A 153 16.27 15.17 3.92
N VAL A 154 15.06 15.65 4.22
CA VAL A 154 14.27 16.47 3.29
C VAL A 154 14.76 17.92 3.20
N LYS A 155 15.18 18.54 4.30
CA LYS A 155 15.66 19.94 4.31
C LYS A 155 17.06 20.12 3.70
N SER A 156 17.73 19.03 3.34
CA SER A 156 19.03 19.07 2.68
C SER A 156 19.01 19.83 1.34
N ASP A 157 17.84 19.90 0.67
CA ASP A 157 17.64 20.71 -0.54
C ASP A 157 16.24 21.37 -0.55
N PRO A 158 16.13 22.70 -0.42
CA PRO A 158 14.85 23.41 -0.46
C PRO A 158 14.16 23.37 -1.83
N ASN A 159 14.88 23.08 -2.92
CA ASN A 159 14.32 22.95 -4.28
C ASN A 159 14.00 21.49 -4.64
N MET A 160 14.09 20.57 -3.68
CA MET A 160 13.84 19.15 -3.91
C MET A 160 12.43 18.91 -4.47
N GLU A 161 12.36 18.19 -5.58
CA GLU A 161 11.10 17.78 -6.20
C GLU A 161 10.26 16.93 -5.25
N MET A 162 8.94 17.08 -5.33
CA MET A 162 7.98 16.38 -4.46
C MET A 162 8.13 14.85 -4.51
N GLY A 163 8.41 14.28 -5.68
CA GLY A 163 8.64 12.83 -5.82
C GLY A 163 9.85 12.34 -5.03
N MET A 164 10.91 13.15 -4.96
CA MET A 164 12.09 12.85 -4.16
C MET A 164 11.79 12.94 -2.67
N LYS A 165 11.03 13.95 -2.23
CA LYS A 165 10.57 14.07 -0.84
C LYS A 165 9.76 12.85 -0.40
N HIS A 166 8.82 12.41 -1.24
CA HIS A 166 8.04 11.20 -0.97
C HIS A 166 8.94 9.94 -0.88
N SER A 167 9.94 9.82 -1.75
CA SER A 167 10.88 8.70 -1.72
C SER A 167 11.71 8.65 -0.43
N ILE A 168 12.21 9.81 0.01
CA ILE A 168 12.93 9.95 1.29
C ILE A 168 12.02 9.59 2.47
N ILE A 169 10.80 10.15 2.51
CA ILE A 169 9.83 9.83 3.56
C ILE A 169 9.58 8.33 3.61
N GLN A 170 9.35 7.70 2.45
CA GLN A 170 9.11 6.26 2.37
C GLN A 170 10.31 5.47 2.88
N ASP A 171 11.53 5.86 2.52
CA ASP A 171 12.75 5.18 2.97
C ASP A 171 12.95 5.28 4.48
N VAL A 172 12.82 6.48 5.05
CA VAL A 172 12.94 6.68 6.51
C VAL A 172 11.86 5.89 7.24
N VAL A 173 10.60 5.98 6.80
CA VAL A 173 9.50 5.25 7.44
C VAL A 173 9.75 3.74 7.38
N VAL A 174 10.09 3.19 6.22
CA VAL A 174 10.33 1.75 6.08
C VAL A 174 11.53 1.30 6.92
N ASN A 175 12.67 1.97 6.81
CA ASN A 175 13.91 1.51 7.42
C ASN A 175 14.02 1.84 8.91
N GLN A 176 13.44 2.94 9.40
CA GLN A 176 13.59 3.37 10.79
C GLN A 176 12.40 2.96 11.68
N VAL A 177 11.19 2.91 11.11
CA VAL A 177 9.98 2.56 11.87
C VAL A 177 9.73 1.05 11.82
N TYR A 178 9.68 0.47 10.61
CA TYR A 178 9.28 -0.92 10.46
C TYR A 178 10.46 -1.89 10.62
N LEU A 179 11.56 -1.64 9.91
CA LEU A 179 12.75 -2.49 9.94
C LEU A 179 13.78 -2.06 10.99
N GLY A 180 13.65 -0.86 11.52
CA GLY A 180 14.56 -0.33 12.52
C GLY A 180 14.14 -0.73 13.93
N GLY A 181 15.01 -0.47 14.91
CA GLY A 181 14.76 -0.67 16.35
C GLY A 181 15.93 -1.31 17.05
N ASP A 182 16.12 -0.93 18.31
CA ASP A 182 17.12 -1.52 19.20
C ASP A 182 16.38 -2.08 20.43
N PRO A 183 16.40 -3.41 20.69
CA PRO A 183 17.27 -4.42 20.08
C PRO A 183 16.69 -5.13 18.83
N ILE A 184 15.39 -4.97 18.53
CA ILE A 184 14.72 -5.70 17.45
C ILE A 184 13.88 -4.79 16.56
N ALA A 185 13.69 -5.21 15.30
CA ALA A 185 12.82 -4.53 14.35
C ALA A 185 11.36 -4.58 14.80
N LEU A 186 10.56 -3.54 14.50
CA LEU A 186 9.14 -3.52 14.88
C LEU A 186 8.37 -4.70 14.26
N VAL A 187 8.62 -5.03 12.99
CA VAL A 187 7.96 -6.18 12.34
C VAL A 187 8.27 -7.52 13.03
N GLU A 188 9.45 -7.63 13.65
CA GLU A 188 9.86 -8.81 14.40
C GLU A 188 9.23 -8.81 15.80
N GLU A 189 9.21 -7.67 16.48
CA GLU A 189 8.50 -7.48 17.76
C GLU A 189 7.02 -7.86 17.65
N LEU A 190 6.40 -7.51 16.51
CA LEU A 190 5.00 -7.83 16.21
C LEU A 190 4.78 -9.28 15.74
N GLY A 191 5.84 -10.07 15.60
CA GLY A 191 5.75 -11.49 15.26
C GLY A 191 5.48 -11.78 13.78
N PHE A 192 5.81 -10.86 12.88
CA PHE A 192 5.69 -11.06 11.43
C PHE A 192 6.97 -11.59 10.77
N GLY A 193 8.06 -11.75 11.55
CA GLY A 193 9.37 -12.15 11.07
C GLY A 193 10.28 -10.96 10.81
N SER A 194 11.39 -11.17 10.11
CA SER A 194 12.43 -10.17 9.92
C SER A 194 12.50 -9.62 8.49
N GLY A 195 13.06 -8.41 8.37
CA GLY A 195 13.41 -7.81 7.08
C GLY A 195 12.24 -7.59 6.11
N PRO A 196 12.51 -7.57 4.80
CA PRO A 196 11.51 -7.27 3.77
C PRO A 196 10.30 -8.21 3.77
N LYS A 197 10.51 -9.51 4.02
CA LYS A 197 9.42 -10.50 4.08
C LYS A 197 8.52 -10.25 5.29
N GLY A 198 9.09 -9.93 6.46
CA GLY A 198 8.31 -9.59 7.64
C GLY A 198 7.45 -8.33 7.45
N TYR A 199 8.01 -7.31 6.80
CA TYR A 199 7.24 -6.13 6.41
C TYR A 199 6.08 -6.47 5.47
N ALA A 200 6.35 -7.20 4.38
CA ALA A 200 5.32 -7.60 3.42
C ALA A 200 4.24 -8.51 4.05
N MET A 201 4.61 -9.39 5.00
CA MET A 201 3.67 -10.21 5.75
C MET A 201 2.77 -9.34 6.65
N MET A 202 3.32 -8.36 7.36
CA MET A 202 2.50 -7.42 8.13
C MET A 202 1.51 -6.68 7.23
N GLN A 203 1.95 -6.18 6.07
CA GLN A 203 1.07 -5.51 5.09
C GLN A 203 -0.03 -6.46 4.57
N TYR A 204 0.32 -7.73 4.34
CA TYR A 204 -0.61 -8.77 3.89
C TYR A 204 -1.73 -9.02 4.91
N VAL A 205 -1.37 -9.11 6.19
CA VAL A 205 -2.33 -9.39 7.27
C VAL A 205 -3.19 -8.16 7.58
N MET A 206 -2.58 -6.98 7.60
CA MET A 206 -3.27 -5.73 7.93
C MET A 206 -4.29 -5.29 6.87
N ALA A 207 -4.20 -5.81 5.65
CA ALA A 207 -5.15 -5.52 4.56
C ALA A 207 -6.62 -5.86 4.90
N TYR A 208 -6.88 -6.76 5.86
CA TYR A 208 -8.25 -7.04 6.35
C TYR A 208 -8.88 -5.88 7.11
N HIS A 209 -8.07 -5.04 7.75
CA HIS A 209 -8.52 -4.01 8.68
C HIS A 209 -8.23 -2.59 8.18
N GLU A 210 -7.87 -2.43 6.91
CA GLU A 210 -7.55 -1.12 6.31
C GLU A 210 -8.73 -0.14 6.32
N SER A 211 -9.97 -0.67 6.33
CA SER A 211 -11.19 0.13 6.40
C SER A 211 -11.66 0.39 7.84
N ASP A 212 -10.96 -0.10 8.86
CA ASP A 212 -11.32 0.18 10.25
C ASP A 212 -11.09 1.68 10.57
N PRO A 213 -12.10 2.40 11.08
CA PRO A 213 -11.98 3.82 11.34
C PRO A 213 -10.84 4.20 12.30
N LEU A 214 -10.54 3.36 13.29
CA LEU A 214 -9.50 3.67 14.27
C LEU A 214 -8.10 3.41 13.69
N CYS A 215 -7.92 2.33 12.92
CA CYS A 215 -6.70 2.12 12.13
C CYS A 215 -6.45 3.30 11.16
N GLN A 216 -7.49 3.78 10.47
CA GLN A 216 -7.38 4.94 9.58
C GLN A 216 -7.01 6.20 10.35
N GLN A 217 -7.63 6.47 11.50
CA GLN A 217 -7.33 7.63 12.33
C GLN A 217 -5.88 7.64 12.81
N TYR A 218 -5.37 6.51 13.32
CA TYR A 218 -3.98 6.39 13.77
C TYR A 218 -3.00 6.61 12.62
N THR A 219 -3.27 6.01 11.46
CA THR A 219 -2.44 6.17 10.26
C THR A 219 -2.44 7.62 9.77
N ALA A 220 -3.61 8.24 9.63
CA ALA A 220 -3.74 9.61 9.15
C ALA A 220 -3.06 10.63 10.08
N THR A 221 -3.27 10.48 11.40
CA THR A 221 -2.71 11.39 12.40
C THR A 221 -1.18 11.32 12.43
N SER A 222 -0.61 10.11 12.40
CA SER A 222 0.84 9.92 12.41
C SER A 222 1.50 10.36 11.10
N MET A 223 0.90 10.04 9.95
CA MET A 223 1.40 10.50 8.64
C MET A 223 1.35 12.02 8.50
N THR A 224 0.34 12.68 9.06
CA THR A 224 0.27 14.16 9.11
C THR A 224 1.49 14.75 9.81
N LYS A 225 1.97 14.14 10.89
CA LYS A 225 3.18 14.59 11.60
C LYS A 225 4.45 14.39 10.76
N ILE A 226 4.56 13.25 10.06
CA ILE A 226 5.66 12.98 9.14
C ILE A 226 5.70 14.02 8.02
N TRP A 227 4.56 14.28 7.37
CA TRP A 227 4.44 15.26 6.30
C TRP A 227 4.77 16.69 6.77
N GLN A 228 4.26 17.08 7.93
CA GLN A 228 4.62 18.36 8.57
C GLN A 228 6.13 18.45 8.83
N SER A 229 6.77 17.38 9.29
CA SER A 229 8.22 17.36 9.55
C SER A 229 9.04 17.50 8.25
N ALA A 230 8.54 16.91 7.16
CA ALA A 230 9.10 17.06 5.81
C ALA A 230 8.82 18.44 5.18
N GLY A 231 8.13 19.35 5.87
CA GLY A 231 7.74 20.65 5.33
C GLY A 231 6.69 20.56 4.22
N LEU A 232 5.93 19.47 4.18
CA LEU A 232 4.78 19.31 3.31
C LEU A 232 3.56 19.82 4.07
N ASP A 233 3.06 20.99 3.68
CA ASP A 233 1.81 21.50 4.22
C ASP A 233 0.64 20.87 3.45
N LEU A 234 -0.11 20.01 4.15
CA LEU A 234 -1.30 19.36 3.60
C LEU A 234 -2.59 20.07 4.04
N GLY A 235 -2.47 21.27 4.59
CA GLY A 235 -3.60 22.09 5.03
C GLY A 235 -3.48 23.55 4.63
N ASN A 236 -4.11 23.89 3.51
CA ASN A 236 -5.27 24.78 3.55
C ASN A 236 -6.49 23.99 3.08
#